data_AF-A0A842T306-F1
#
_entry.id   AF-A0A842T306-F1
#
_cell.length_a   1.000
_cell.length_b   1.000
_cell.length_c   1.000
_cell.angle_alpha   90.00
_cell.angle_beta   90.00
_cell.angle_gamma   90.00
#
_symmetry.space_group_name_H-M   'P 1'
#
loop_
_entity.id
_entity.type
_entity.pdbx_description
1 polymer ?
#
loop_
_entity_poly.entity_id
_entity_poly.type
_entity_poly.pdbx_seq_one_letter_code
_entity_poly.pdbx_strand_id
1 'polypeptide(L)'
;MLIWILDSESGVKLLYASLRDAKIDSDISSGFLTVFRQFFMVEFREEIESIELGGLRWIYIIESSYKLLFIAADNKQNPTKIMRNRLKVIKNAFIKEYTYVWKKRNHSWDGDITIFTPFLDTIKNYYTQWEKVESLIPLADFFDVLGIFQNIFIALRNIIEQKMYSKSRQNIFEKIEKSVEDINSSERFQNKHEFEHISYSTEEWITIVDSNLLDCDKKLVIEYLKSILSIFINSIESEKGTSKCLKYFHEEGIYPYILNKVDLLRDLNLDMFLLNQFLLLKTEK
;
A
#
# COMPACT_ATOMS: atom_id res chain seq x y z
N MET A 1 10.01 11.24 9.19
CA MET A 1 10.24 12.44 8.35
C MET A 1 10.84 13.58 9.18
N LEU A 2 11.69 14.40 8.58
CA LEU A 2 12.24 15.64 9.15
C LEU A 2 11.74 16.80 8.31
N ILE A 3 11.40 17.93 8.94
CA ILE A 3 10.88 19.12 8.24
C ILE A 3 11.59 20.36 8.75
N TRP A 4 12.04 21.20 7.81
CA TRP A 4 12.53 22.55 8.08
C TRP A 4 11.65 23.57 7.36
N ILE A 5 11.41 24.69 8.04
CA ILE A 5 10.86 25.91 7.48
C ILE A 5 11.87 27.01 7.76
N LEU A 6 12.46 27.55 6.70
CA LEU A 6 13.55 28.51 6.78
C LEU A 6 13.16 29.80 6.07
N ASP A 7 13.75 30.90 6.50
CA ASP A 7 13.90 32.08 5.64
C ASP A 7 14.86 31.72 4.49
N SER A 8 14.40 31.89 3.26
CA SER A 8 15.11 31.46 2.05
C SER A 8 16.33 32.30 1.68
N GLU A 9 16.44 33.52 2.22
CA GLU A 9 17.55 34.45 1.96
C GLU A 9 18.64 34.29 3.02
N SER A 10 18.25 34.33 4.29
CA SER A 10 19.19 34.29 5.43
C SER A 10 19.51 32.89 5.93
N GLY A 11 18.67 31.89 5.61
CA GLY A 11 18.77 30.54 6.14
C GLY A 11 18.36 30.43 7.62
N VAL A 12 17.79 31.49 8.20
CA VAL A 12 17.27 31.48 9.57
C VAL A 12 16.20 30.42 9.71
N LYS A 13 16.37 29.55 10.70
CA LYS A 13 15.42 28.49 11.02
C LYS A 13 14.21 29.08 11.75
N LEU A 14 13.07 29.08 11.07
CA LEU A 14 11.79 29.47 11.70
C LEU A 14 11.19 28.30 12.46
N LEU A 15 11.30 27.10 11.91
CA LEU A 15 10.76 25.88 12.50
C LEU A 15 11.57 24.66 12.09
N TYR A 16 11.72 23.71 13.02
CA TYR A 16 12.21 22.37 12.75
C TYR A 16 11.34 21.34 13.47
N ALA A 17 10.84 20.36 12.72
CA ALA A 17 10.09 19.24 13.26
C ALA A 17 10.83 17.92 12.95
N SER A 18 11.16 17.17 14.00
CA SER A 18 11.62 15.79 13.89
C SER A 18 10.47 14.85 14.22
N LEU A 19 9.98 14.12 13.22
CA LEU A 19 8.89 13.13 13.39
C LEU A 19 9.44 11.71 13.56
N ARG A 20 10.76 11.58 13.75
CA ARG A 20 11.49 10.37 14.13
C ARG A 20 12.59 10.75 15.12
N ASP A 21 13.11 9.79 15.87
CA ASP A 21 14.32 9.97 16.67
C ASP A 21 15.56 10.05 15.76
N ALA A 22 15.77 11.22 15.17
CA ALA A 22 16.98 11.53 14.43
C ALA A 22 17.82 12.51 15.25
N LYS A 23 19.04 12.11 15.61
CA LYS A 23 20.02 13.01 16.23
C LYS A 23 20.67 13.88 15.16
N ILE A 24 19.92 14.86 14.65
CA ILE A 24 20.42 15.86 13.69
C ILE A 24 20.40 17.22 14.37
N ASP A 25 21.54 17.92 14.34
CA ASP A 25 21.62 19.31 14.76
C ASP A 25 20.86 20.19 13.76
N SER A 26 19.70 20.69 14.18
CA SER A 26 18.78 21.41 13.30
C SER A 26 19.32 22.75 12.80
N ASP A 27 20.19 23.41 13.58
CA ASP A 27 20.70 24.76 13.30
C ASP A 27 21.91 24.71 12.37
N ILE A 28 22.78 23.72 12.56
CA ILE A 28 23.87 23.45 11.60
C ILE A 28 23.28 22.99 10.26
N SER A 29 22.22 22.17 10.31
CA SER A 29 21.56 21.67 9.10
C SER A 29 20.86 22.78 8.31
N SER A 30 20.22 23.76 8.95
CA SER A 30 19.52 24.83 8.23
C SER A 30 20.47 25.71 7.41
N GLY A 31 21.63 26.07 7.98
CA GLY A 31 22.66 26.81 7.26
C GLY A 31 23.20 26.03 6.07
N PHE A 32 23.54 24.75 6.27
CA PHE A 32 23.99 23.86 5.20
C PHE A 32 22.97 23.74 4.07
N LEU A 33 21.70 23.51 4.39
CA LEU A 33 20.65 23.28 3.41
C LEU A 33 20.38 24.52 2.53
N THR A 34 20.48 25.71 3.10
CA THR A 34 20.34 26.98 2.37
C THR A 34 21.55 27.22 1.45
N VAL A 35 22.77 27.03 1.95
CA VAL A 35 24.00 27.19 1.15
C VAL A 35 24.06 26.16 0.03
N PHE A 36 23.71 24.90 0.32
CA PHE A 36 23.68 23.84 -0.67
C PHE A 36 22.71 24.15 -1.82
N ARG A 37 21.53 24.69 -1.50
CA ARG A 37 20.58 25.19 -2.51
C ARG A 37 21.20 26.31 -3.35
N GLN A 38 21.81 27.32 -2.72
CA GLN A 38 22.43 28.44 -3.46
C GLN A 38 23.52 27.96 -4.39
N PHE A 39 24.38 27.04 -3.94
CA PHE A 39 25.38 26.39 -4.77
C PHE A 39 24.75 25.72 -5.99
N PHE A 40 23.71 24.91 -5.79
CA PHE A 40 23.05 24.19 -6.88
C PHE A 40 22.42 25.14 -7.91
N MET A 41 21.78 26.22 -7.45
CA MET A 41 21.23 27.26 -8.33
C MET A 41 22.30 27.96 -9.16
N VAL A 42 23.47 28.24 -8.58
CA VAL A 42 24.57 28.92 -9.28
C VAL A 42 25.22 27.99 -10.30
N GLU A 43 25.49 26.75 -9.92
CA GLU A 43 26.23 25.78 -10.72
C GLU A 43 25.37 25.21 -11.86
N PHE A 44 24.13 24.81 -11.56
CA PHE A 44 23.26 24.09 -12.50
C PHE A 44 22.16 24.95 -13.12
N ARG A 45 21.95 26.18 -12.61
CA ARG A 45 20.87 27.10 -13.06
C ARG A 45 19.47 26.50 -12.98
N GLU A 46 19.28 25.47 -12.16
CA GLU A 46 18.02 24.75 -11.97
C GLU A 46 17.64 24.73 -10.49
N GLU A 47 16.33 24.71 -10.21
CA GLU A 47 15.85 24.52 -8.84
C GLU A 47 16.00 23.06 -8.41
N ILE A 48 16.49 22.85 -7.19
CA ILE A 48 16.47 21.52 -6.59
C ILE A 48 15.02 21.12 -6.34
N GLU A 49 14.53 20.09 -7.03
CA GLU A 49 13.27 19.45 -6.65
C GLU A 49 13.50 18.41 -5.54
N SER A 50 14.52 17.58 -5.69
CA SER A 50 14.91 16.56 -4.73
C SER A 50 16.36 16.13 -4.88
N ILE A 51 17.00 15.74 -3.78
CA ILE A 51 18.34 15.14 -3.76
C ILE A 51 18.35 13.90 -2.86
N GLU A 52 19.28 12.99 -3.13
CA GLU A 52 19.55 11.86 -2.24
C GLU A 52 20.92 12.07 -1.59
N LEU A 53 20.95 12.16 -0.26
CA LEU A 53 22.15 12.39 0.53
C LEU A 53 22.04 11.71 1.87
N GLY A 54 23.08 10.97 2.28
CA GLY A 54 23.14 10.32 3.59
C GLY A 54 22.07 9.24 3.82
N GLY A 55 21.61 8.57 2.75
CA GLY A 55 20.53 7.59 2.82
C GLY A 55 19.13 8.20 2.93
N LEU A 56 19.03 9.53 2.96
CA LEU A 56 17.78 10.27 2.96
C LEU A 56 17.52 10.88 1.58
N ARG A 57 16.25 10.93 1.23
CA ARG A 57 15.73 11.75 0.15
C ARG A 57 15.26 13.07 0.74
N TRP A 58 15.75 14.16 0.16
CA TRP A 58 15.44 15.52 0.55
C TRP A 58 14.60 16.16 -0.54
N ILE A 59 13.59 16.93 -0.15
CA ILE A 59 12.68 17.64 -1.06
C ILE A 59 12.63 19.10 -0.67
N TYR A 60 12.71 19.96 -1.67
CA TYR A 60 12.71 21.41 -1.49
C TYR A 60 11.46 22.00 -2.14
N ILE A 61 10.83 22.96 -1.46
CA ILE A 61 9.78 23.81 -2.02
C ILE A 61 10.07 25.25 -1.61
N ILE A 62 10.28 26.10 -2.61
CA ILE A 62 10.46 27.53 -2.42
C ILE A 62 9.08 28.21 -2.49
N GLU A 63 8.86 29.17 -1.61
CA GLU A 63 7.72 30.09 -1.69
C GLU A 63 8.25 31.52 -1.75
N SER A 64 8.53 31.97 -2.97
CA SER A 64 9.17 33.26 -3.24
C SER A 64 8.34 34.44 -2.73
N SER A 65 7.01 34.34 -2.76
CA SER A 65 6.08 35.39 -2.30
C SER A 65 6.28 35.78 -0.83
N TYR A 66 6.81 34.84 -0.05
CA TYR A 66 7.03 34.96 1.38
C TYR A 66 8.48 34.75 1.78
N LYS A 67 9.41 34.65 0.81
CA LYS A 67 10.83 34.34 1.08
C LYS A 67 11.03 33.11 1.98
N LEU A 68 10.23 32.07 1.79
CA LEU A 68 10.31 30.84 2.60
C LEU A 68 10.92 29.69 1.81
N LEU A 69 11.68 28.86 2.51
CA LEU A 69 12.20 27.59 2.02
C LEU A 69 11.69 26.46 2.91
N PHE A 70 10.91 25.56 2.32
CA PHE A 70 10.40 24.36 2.96
C PHE A 70 11.23 23.17 2.53
N ILE A 71 11.71 22.38 3.49
CA ILE A 71 12.55 21.22 3.23
C ILE A 71 11.98 20.03 4.00
N ALA A 72 11.83 18.89 3.33
CA ALA A 72 11.51 17.62 3.98
C ALA A 72 12.62 16.60 3.71
N ALA A 73 12.98 15.80 4.71
CA ALA A 73 13.87 14.66 4.54
C ALA A 73 13.22 13.38 5.08
N ASP A 74 13.34 12.29 4.33
CA ASP A 74 12.89 10.97 4.76
C ASP A 74 13.71 9.86 4.10
N ASN A 75 13.47 8.61 4.48
CA ASN A 75 14.07 7.44 3.86
C ASN A 75 13.79 7.43 2.34
N LYS A 76 14.83 7.12 1.54
CA LYS A 76 14.76 7.01 0.08
C LYS A 76 13.67 6.05 -0.45
N GLN A 77 13.19 5.13 0.38
CA GLN A 77 12.07 4.23 0.08
C GLN A 77 10.74 4.97 -0.11
N ASN A 78 10.56 6.14 0.52
CA ASN A 78 9.34 6.92 0.37
C ASN A 78 9.30 7.62 -1.01
N PRO A 79 8.22 7.43 -1.82
CA PRO A 79 8.12 8.06 -3.13
C PRO A 79 8.21 9.59 -3.06
N THR A 80 9.06 10.19 -3.92
CA THR A 80 9.26 11.65 -3.99
C THR A 80 7.95 12.42 -4.10
N LYS A 81 7.00 11.91 -4.90
CA LYS A 81 5.68 12.52 -5.10
C LYS A 81 4.87 12.63 -3.80
N ILE A 82 4.87 11.58 -2.98
CA ILE A 82 4.13 11.55 -1.70
C ILE A 82 4.73 12.57 -0.74
N MET A 83 6.06 12.53 -0.57
CA MET A 83 6.77 13.46 0.30
C MET A 83 6.58 14.92 -0.14
N ARG A 84 6.61 15.21 -1.46
CA ARG A 84 6.37 16.55 -2.00
C ARG A 84 4.95 17.03 -1.72
N ASN A 85 3.96 16.16 -1.88
CA ASN A 85 2.56 16.50 -1.58
C ASN A 85 2.35 16.78 -0.09
N ARG A 86 2.95 15.99 0.80
CA ARG A 86 2.95 16.23 2.25
C ARG A 86 3.56 17.57 2.60
N LEU A 87 4.72 17.89 2.02
CA LEU A 87 5.39 19.18 2.23
C LEU A 87 4.55 20.35 1.67
N LYS A 88 3.82 20.18 0.56
CA LYS A 88 2.87 21.18 0.05
C LYS A 88 1.71 21.45 1.02
N VAL A 89 1.17 20.41 1.67
CA VAL A 89 0.11 20.57 2.69
C VAL A 89 0.63 21.40 3.86
N ILE A 90 1.82 21.06 4.37
CA ILE A 90 2.48 21.80 5.45
C ILE A 90 2.75 23.25 5.05
N LYS A 91 3.30 23.47 3.85
CA LYS A 91 3.55 24.81 3.28
C LYS A 91 2.28 25.65 3.31
N ASN A 92 1.20 25.13 2.72
CA ASN A 92 -0.05 25.87 2.58
C ASN A 92 -0.66 26.20 3.95
N ALA A 93 -0.58 25.27 4.92
CA ALA A 93 -1.02 25.50 6.27
C ALA A 93 -0.19 26.58 6.99
N PHE A 94 1.14 26.53 6.89
CA PHE A 94 2.04 27.50 7.51
C PHE A 94 1.80 28.92 6.97
N ILE A 95 1.72 29.06 5.65
CA ILE A 95 1.45 30.35 5.01
C ILE A 95 0.10 30.88 5.46
N LYS A 96 -0.95 30.05 5.42
CA LYS A 96 -2.30 30.46 5.84
C LYS A 96 -2.31 30.97 7.28
N GLU A 97 -1.57 30.30 8.17
CA GLU A 97 -1.53 30.65 9.58
C GLU A 97 -0.69 31.90 9.86
N TYR A 98 0.49 32.05 9.23
CA TYR A 98 1.47 33.08 9.61
C TYR A 98 1.64 34.23 8.61
N THR A 99 0.88 34.28 7.51
CA THR A 99 0.93 35.40 6.55
C THR A 99 0.66 36.76 7.22
N TYR A 100 -0.15 36.81 8.28
CA TYR A 100 -0.37 38.07 9.01
C TYR A 100 0.89 38.54 9.75
N VAL A 101 1.72 37.62 10.26
CA VAL A 101 2.98 37.93 10.94
C VAL A 101 3.95 38.56 9.94
N TRP A 102 4.07 37.96 8.75
CA TRP A 102 4.85 38.50 7.64
C TRP A 102 4.49 39.95 7.32
N LYS A 103 3.19 40.23 7.16
CA LYS A 103 2.70 41.59 6.89
C LYS A 103 2.99 42.56 8.04
N LYS A 104 2.77 42.12 9.30
CA LYS A 104 3.01 42.94 10.49
C LYS A 104 4.49 43.28 10.68
N ARG A 105 5.39 42.39 10.27
CA ARG A 105 6.85 42.56 10.33
C ARG A 105 7.46 43.19 9.08
N ASN A 106 6.65 43.94 8.31
CA ASN A 106 7.08 44.62 7.09
C ASN A 106 7.78 43.70 6.08
N HIS A 107 7.22 42.51 5.86
CA HIS A 107 7.75 41.52 4.92
C HIS A 107 9.16 41.02 5.33
N SER A 108 9.33 40.76 6.63
CA SER A 108 10.49 40.06 7.19
C SER A 108 10.04 38.97 8.18
N TRP A 109 10.83 37.90 8.29
CA TRP A 109 10.68 36.86 9.31
C TRP A 109 11.51 37.11 10.57
N ASP A 110 12.30 38.19 10.60
CA ASP A 110 13.16 38.54 11.72
C ASP A 110 12.39 38.73 13.03
N GLY A 111 13.09 38.55 14.15
CA GLY A 111 12.55 38.72 15.49
C GLY A 111 12.27 37.39 16.20
N ASP A 112 11.33 37.41 17.13
CA ASP A 112 11.02 36.24 17.96
C ASP A 112 10.41 35.11 17.11
N ILE A 113 11.18 34.03 16.92
CA ILE A 113 10.80 32.82 16.18
C ILE A 113 9.95 31.87 17.03
N THR A 114 9.85 32.07 18.35
CA THR A 114 9.08 31.18 19.22
C THR A 114 7.58 31.21 18.90
N ILE A 115 7.11 32.28 18.24
CA ILE A 115 5.74 32.40 17.72
C ILE A 115 5.34 31.27 16.75
N PHE A 116 6.32 30.63 16.09
CA PHE A 116 6.07 29.52 15.17
C PHE A 116 6.01 28.16 15.87
N THR A 117 6.52 28.05 17.10
CA THR A 117 6.57 26.80 17.88
C THR A 117 5.24 26.04 17.95
N PRO A 118 4.07 26.70 18.14
CA PRO A 118 2.79 26.01 18.17
C PRO A 118 2.48 25.22 16.89
N PHE A 119 3.04 25.63 15.75
CA PHE A 119 2.84 24.93 14.47
C PHE A 119 3.47 23.53 14.44
N LEU A 120 4.39 23.21 15.36
CA LEU A 120 4.94 21.86 15.51
C LEU A 120 3.83 20.83 15.76
N ASP A 121 2.81 21.19 16.55
CA ASP A 121 1.70 20.30 16.84
C ASP A 121 0.80 20.08 15.62
N THR A 122 0.62 21.10 14.78
CA THR A 122 -0.05 20.98 13.48
C THR A 122 0.69 19.97 12.57
N ILE A 123 2.02 20.08 12.49
CA ILE A 123 2.84 19.13 11.72
C ILE A 123 2.73 17.71 12.27
N LYS A 124 2.82 17.53 13.59
CA LYS A 124 2.66 16.21 14.25
C LYS A 124 1.27 15.62 14.02
N ASN A 125 0.23 16.44 14.02
CA ASN A 125 -1.14 16.01 13.74
C ASN A 125 -1.30 15.51 12.30
N TYR A 126 -0.78 16.24 11.31
CA TYR A 126 -0.79 15.76 9.92
C TYR A 126 -0.04 14.43 9.78
N TYR A 127 1.12 14.30 10.41
CA TYR A 127 1.91 13.08 10.36
C TYR A 127 1.17 11.89 10.99
N THR A 128 0.59 12.07 12.17
CA THR A 128 -0.24 11.05 12.84
C THR A 128 -1.42 10.61 11.96
N GLN A 129 -2.07 11.54 11.27
CA GLN A 129 -3.16 11.22 10.35
C GLN A 129 -2.67 10.41 9.14
N TRP A 130 -1.53 10.80 8.56
CA TRP A 130 -0.94 10.07 7.45
C TRP A 130 -0.48 8.67 7.84
N GLU A 131 0.16 8.50 9.01
CA GLU A 131 0.54 7.18 9.51
C GLU A 131 -0.68 6.29 9.77
N LYS A 132 -1.77 6.84 10.32
CA LYS A 132 -3.01 6.09 10.49
C LYS A 132 -3.55 5.59 9.16
N VAL A 133 -3.60 6.44 8.14
CA VAL A 133 -4.06 6.03 6.79
C VAL A 133 -3.10 5.00 6.19
N GLU A 134 -1.79 5.21 6.26
CA GLU A 134 -0.79 4.28 5.74
C GLU A 134 -0.82 2.92 6.43
N SER A 135 -1.12 2.88 7.74
CA SER A 135 -1.27 1.62 8.49
C SER A 135 -2.50 0.81 8.07
N LEU A 136 -3.51 1.45 7.47
CA LEU A 136 -4.74 0.81 7.00
C LEU A 136 -4.62 0.27 5.58
N ILE A 137 -3.68 0.76 4.76
CA ILE A 137 -3.51 0.31 3.37
C ILE A 137 -3.26 -1.20 3.29
N PRO A 138 -2.30 -1.79 4.05
CA PRO A 138 -2.09 -3.24 4.01
C PRO A 138 -3.27 -4.06 4.53
N LEU A 139 -4.20 -3.45 5.25
CA LEU A 139 -5.42 -4.11 5.72
C LEU A 139 -6.51 -4.05 4.64
N ALA A 140 -6.70 -2.90 4.01
CA ALA A 140 -7.60 -2.74 2.86
C ALA A 140 -7.21 -3.66 1.70
N ASP A 141 -5.93 -3.67 1.33
CA ASP A 141 -5.40 -4.57 0.30
C ASP A 141 -5.69 -6.03 0.63
N PHE A 142 -5.58 -6.41 1.91
CA PHE A 142 -5.86 -7.77 2.35
C PHE A 142 -7.35 -8.13 2.24
N PHE A 143 -8.24 -7.23 2.64
CA PHE A 143 -9.69 -7.42 2.44
C PHE A 143 -10.05 -7.50 0.95
N ASP A 144 -9.41 -6.71 0.10
CA ASP A 144 -9.60 -6.81 -1.36
C ASP A 144 -9.18 -8.19 -1.88
N VAL A 145 -8.06 -8.74 -1.39
CA VAL A 145 -7.65 -10.12 -1.73
C VAL A 145 -8.71 -11.13 -1.30
N LEU A 146 -9.19 -11.08 -0.05
CA LEU A 146 -10.23 -11.98 0.45
C LEU A 146 -11.50 -11.88 -0.40
N GLY A 147 -11.94 -10.67 -0.73
CA GLY A 147 -13.09 -10.42 -1.58
C GLY A 147 -12.92 -10.97 -3.00
N ILE A 148 -11.71 -10.90 -3.57
CA ILE A 148 -11.42 -11.50 -4.89
C ILE A 148 -11.56 -13.03 -4.82
N PHE A 149 -10.92 -13.68 -3.84
CA PHE A 149 -11.01 -15.13 -3.69
C PHE A 149 -12.44 -15.60 -3.41
N GLN A 150 -13.18 -14.92 -2.53
CA GLN A 150 -14.57 -15.26 -2.23
C GLN A 150 -15.44 -15.24 -3.50
N ASN A 151 -15.34 -14.18 -4.31
CA ASN A 151 -16.10 -14.06 -5.56
C ASN A 151 -15.73 -15.19 -6.55
N ILE A 152 -14.45 -15.52 -6.64
CA ILE A 152 -13.98 -16.62 -7.48
C ILE A 152 -14.53 -17.97 -6.99
N PHE A 153 -14.49 -18.24 -5.69
CA PHE A 153 -15.01 -19.48 -5.13
C PHE A 153 -16.53 -19.61 -5.33
N ILE A 154 -17.27 -18.50 -5.23
CA ILE A 154 -18.70 -18.47 -5.57
C ILE A 154 -18.91 -18.82 -7.05
N ALA A 155 -18.11 -18.28 -7.97
CA ALA A 155 -18.22 -18.61 -9.39
C ALA A 155 -17.92 -20.10 -9.63
N LEU A 156 -16.85 -20.65 -9.03
CA LEU A 156 -16.50 -22.07 -9.14
C LEU A 156 -17.59 -22.98 -8.56
N ARG A 157 -18.22 -22.56 -7.45
CA ARG A 157 -19.39 -23.21 -6.89
C ARG A 157 -20.52 -23.29 -7.90
N ASN A 158 -20.88 -22.17 -8.53
CA ASN A 158 -21.94 -22.14 -9.53
C ASN A 158 -21.64 -23.07 -10.71
N ILE A 159 -20.38 -23.13 -11.17
CA ILE A 159 -19.97 -24.09 -12.21
C ILE A 159 -20.28 -25.52 -11.78
N ILE A 160 -19.81 -25.93 -10.59
CA ILE A 160 -19.95 -27.30 -10.10
C ILE A 160 -21.42 -27.65 -9.82
N GLU A 161 -22.19 -26.75 -9.21
CA GLU A 161 -23.59 -27.00 -8.82
C GLU A 161 -24.56 -26.91 -9.99
N GLN A 162 -24.33 -26.04 -10.96
CA GLN A 162 -25.31 -25.77 -12.03
C GLN A 162 -24.93 -26.42 -13.36
N LYS A 163 -23.64 -26.57 -13.65
CA LYS A 163 -23.15 -27.06 -14.96
C LYS A 163 -22.74 -28.53 -14.95
N MET A 164 -22.81 -29.21 -13.81
CA MET A 164 -22.36 -30.60 -13.67
C MET A 164 -23.45 -31.55 -13.15
N TYR A 165 -23.53 -32.71 -13.80
CA TYR A 165 -24.36 -33.84 -13.36
C TYR A 165 -23.86 -34.44 -12.04
N SER A 166 -24.76 -35.05 -11.27
CA SER A 166 -24.55 -35.52 -9.89
C SER A 166 -23.27 -36.33 -9.68
N LYS A 167 -23.00 -37.35 -10.51
CA LYS A 167 -21.81 -38.21 -10.38
C LYS A 167 -20.50 -37.43 -10.51
N SER A 168 -20.43 -36.52 -11.48
CA SER A 168 -19.22 -35.71 -11.72
C SER A 168 -19.02 -34.67 -10.62
N ARG A 169 -20.12 -34.13 -10.09
CA ARG A 169 -20.09 -33.22 -8.94
C ARG A 169 -19.53 -33.93 -7.69
N GLN A 170 -20.03 -35.12 -7.40
CA GLN A 170 -19.55 -35.93 -6.28
C GLN A 170 -18.06 -36.24 -6.40
N ASN A 171 -17.60 -36.69 -7.58
CA ASN A 171 -16.18 -36.95 -7.83
C ASN A 171 -15.29 -35.72 -7.57
N ILE A 172 -15.77 -34.52 -7.94
CA ILE A 172 -15.03 -33.27 -7.71
C ILE A 172 -14.99 -32.94 -6.22
N PHE A 173 -16.10 -33.06 -5.50
CA PHE A 173 -16.13 -32.81 -4.06
C PHE A 173 -15.22 -33.74 -3.27
N GLU A 174 -15.26 -35.04 -3.56
CA GLU A 174 -14.38 -36.03 -2.91
C GLU A 174 -12.89 -35.71 -3.16
N LYS A 175 -12.54 -35.26 -4.38
CA LYS A 175 -11.17 -34.82 -4.71
C LYS A 175 -10.78 -33.56 -3.94
N ILE A 176 -11.67 -32.57 -3.87
CA ILE A 176 -11.41 -31.30 -3.18
C ILE A 176 -11.25 -31.55 -1.69
N GLU A 177 -12.20 -32.26 -1.07
CA GLU A 177 -12.22 -32.55 0.37
C GLU A 177 -10.92 -33.25 0.80
N LYS A 178 -10.56 -34.33 0.12
CA LYS A 178 -9.30 -35.04 0.37
C LYS A 178 -8.07 -34.12 0.22
N SER A 179 -8.02 -33.32 -0.84
CA SER A 179 -6.87 -32.45 -1.09
C SER A 179 -6.76 -31.31 -0.08
N VAL A 180 -7.89 -30.80 0.41
CA VAL A 180 -7.93 -29.77 1.45
C VAL A 180 -7.52 -30.35 2.80
N GLU A 181 -7.97 -31.56 3.14
CA GLU A 181 -7.50 -32.29 4.33
C GLU A 181 -5.98 -32.51 4.30
N ASP A 182 -5.43 -32.90 3.15
CA ASP A 182 -3.99 -33.07 2.95
C ASP A 182 -3.22 -31.75 3.16
N ILE A 183 -3.74 -30.62 2.64
CA ILE A 183 -3.15 -29.30 2.87
C ILE A 183 -3.21 -28.92 4.35
N ASN A 184 -4.37 -29.07 4.98
CA ASN A 184 -4.59 -28.72 6.39
C ASN A 184 -3.72 -29.54 7.34
N SER A 185 -3.39 -30.78 6.94
CA SER A 185 -2.52 -31.69 7.69
C SER A 185 -1.03 -31.48 7.42
N SER A 186 -0.66 -30.61 6.49
CA SER A 186 0.75 -30.35 6.17
C SER A 186 1.43 -29.50 7.24
N GLU A 187 2.71 -29.76 7.52
CA GLU A 187 3.52 -29.03 8.52
C GLU A 187 3.48 -27.49 8.32
N ARG A 188 3.26 -27.05 7.08
CA ARG A 188 3.17 -25.64 6.71
C ARG A 188 1.90 -24.95 7.23
N PHE A 189 0.78 -25.69 7.29
CA PHE A 189 -0.54 -25.11 7.60
C PHE A 189 -1.19 -25.69 8.86
N GLN A 190 -0.68 -26.80 9.39
CA GLN A 190 -1.20 -27.45 10.57
C GLN A 190 -1.08 -26.54 11.82
N ASN A 191 -2.13 -26.49 12.64
CA ASN A 191 -2.18 -25.81 13.94
C ASN A 191 -1.88 -24.30 13.90
N LYS A 192 -2.23 -23.61 12.82
CA LYS A 192 -2.12 -22.15 12.69
C LYS A 192 -3.47 -21.49 13.00
N HIS A 193 -3.48 -20.57 13.95
CA HIS A 193 -4.68 -19.86 14.43
C HIS A 193 -5.37 -19.10 13.28
N GLU A 194 -4.62 -18.66 12.28
CA GLU A 194 -5.13 -17.96 11.09
C GLU A 194 -6.12 -18.79 10.27
N PHE A 195 -6.06 -20.13 10.35
CA PHE A 195 -6.95 -21.03 9.61
C PHE A 195 -8.15 -21.51 10.41
N GLU A 196 -8.27 -21.16 11.69
CA GLU A 196 -9.49 -21.40 12.47
C GLU A 196 -10.70 -20.64 11.87
N HIS A 197 -10.44 -19.66 11.01
CA HIS A 197 -11.45 -18.79 10.38
C HIS A 197 -11.64 -19.03 8.89
N ILE A 198 -10.93 -19.99 8.30
CA ILE A 198 -11.13 -20.43 6.91
C ILE A 198 -11.49 -21.91 6.95
N SER A 199 -12.76 -22.22 6.75
CA SER A 199 -13.25 -23.59 6.69
C SER A 199 -13.69 -23.94 5.28
N TYR A 200 -13.49 -25.19 4.90
CA TYR A 200 -14.15 -25.81 3.76
C TYR A 200 -15.03 -26.94 4.27
N SER A 201 -16.28 -26.96 3.84
CA SER A 201 -17.12 -28.15 3.88
C SER A 201 -17.87 -28.29 2.57
N THR A 202 -18.31 -29.50 2.25
CA THR A 202 -19.14 -29.76 1.05
C THR A 202 -20.52 -29.10 1.14
N GLU A 203 -20.98 -28.78 2.34
CA GLU A 203 -22.27 -28.14 2.61
C GLU A 203 -22.18 -26.60 2.59
N GLU A 204 -21.15 -26.02 3.22
CA GLU A 204 -20.98 -24.56 3.37
C GLU A 204 -20.01 -23.96 2.34
N TRP A 205 -19.30 -24.81 1.57
CA TRP A 205 -18.21 -24.42 0.68
C TRP A 205 -17.07 -23.74 1.45
N ILE A 206 -16.29 -22.88 0.80
CA ILE A 206 -15.24 -22.11 1.48
C ILE A 206 -15.91 -20.92 2.16
N THR A 207 -15.84 -20.91 3.49
CA THR A 207 -16.26 -19.79 4.31
C THR A 207 -15.03 -19.09 4.85
N ILE A 208 -14.84 -17.83 4.46
CA ILE A 208 -13.82 -16.94 5.00
C ILE A 208 -14.52 -16.07 6.05
N VAL A 209 -14.27 -16.31 7.34
CA VAL A 209 -14.86 -15.55 8.45
C VAL A 209 -13.92 -14.40 8.85
N ASP A 210 -14.44 -13.18 8.77
CA ASP A 210 -13.69 -11.92 8.82
C ASP A 210 -13.12 -11.53 10.21
N SER A 211 -13.32 -12.35 11.24
CA SER A 211 -13.46 -11.85 12.61
C SER A 211 -12.17 -11.52 13.37
N ASN A 212 -10.96 -11.86 12.88
CA ASN A 212 -9.74 -11.33 13.48
C ASN A 212 -8.52 -11.26 12.53
N LEU A 213 -8.68 -10.55 11.42
CA LEU A 213 -7.67 -10.42 10.35
C LEU A 213 -6.54 -9.41 10.64
N LEU A 214 -6.60 -8.71 11.78
CA LEU A 214 -5.60 -7.71 12.17
C LEU A 214 -4.26 -8.35 12.56
N ASP A 215 -4.31 -9.52 13.21
CA ASP A 215 -3.15 -10.20 13.79
C ASP A 215 -2.73 -11.46 13.00
N CYS A 216 -3.24 -11.65 11.78
CA CYS A 216 -2.94 -12.83 10.96
C CYS A 216 -1.71 -12.65 10.06
N ASP A 217 -0.98 -13.73 9.79
CA ASP A 217 0.00 -13.76 8.69
C ASP A 217 -0.71 -13.74 7.33
N LYS A 218 -0.92 -12.51 6.83
CA LYS A 218 -1.58 -12.24 5.55
C LYS A 218 -0.95 -12.99 4.38
N LYS A 219 0.38 -13.13 4.36
CA LYS A 219 1.08 -13.81 3.28
C LYS A 219 0.75 -15.29 3.29
N LEU A 220 0.77 -15.89 4.48
CA LEU A 220 0.41 -17.29 4.69
C LEU A 220 -1.05 -17.56 4.28
N VAL A 221 -1.99 -16.67 4.61
CA VAL A 221 -3.39 -16.76 4.18
C VAL A 221 -3.52 -16.69 2.65
N ILE A 222 -2.84 -15.75 2.00
CA ILE A 222 -2.86 -15.63 0.53
C ILE A 222 -2.31 -16.90 -0.12
N GLU A 223 -1.22 -17.46 0.40
CA GLU A 223 -0.65 -18.72 -0.11
C GLU A 223 -1.62 -19.91 0.06
N TYR A 224 -2.33 -19.96 1.17
CA TYR A 224 -3.36 -20.96 1.43
C TYR A 224 -4.53 -20.84 0.44
N LEU A 225 -5.07 -19.63 0.24
CA LEU A 225 -6.14 -19.36 -0.73
C LEU A 225 -5.73 -19.70 -2.17
N LYS A 226 -4.49 -19.38 -2.57
CA LYS A 226 -3.92 -19.78 -3.86
C LYS A 226 -3.87 -21.30 -4.02
N SER A 227 -3.50 -22.01 -2.96
CA SER A 227 -3.41 -23.47 -2.96
C SER A 227 -4.78 -24.12 -3.10
N ILE A 228 -5.78 -23.64 -2.35
CA ILE A 228 -7.16 -24.11 -2.46
C ILE A 228 -7.72 -23.83 -3.86
N LEU A 229 -7.54 -22.60 -4.38
CA LEU A 229 -8.02 -22.28 -5.74
C LEU A 229 -7.46 -23.25 -6.78
N SER A 230 -6.17 -23.58 -6.67
CA SER A 230 -5.52 -24.53 -7.57
C SER A 230 -6.15 -25.93 -7.46
N ILE A 231 -6.48 -26.39 -6.24
CA ILE A 231 -7.19 -27.67 -6.03
C ILE A 231 -8.52 -27.67 -6.76
N PHE A 232 -9.33 -26.62 -6.62
CA PHE A 232 -10.65 -26.55 -7.24
C PHE A 232 -10.54 -26.61 -8.77
N ILE A 233 -9.67 -25.77 -9.35
CA ILE A 233 -9.49 -25.69 -10.81
C ILE A 233 -8.98 -27.02 -11.35
N ASN A 234 -7.96 -27.61 -10.72
CA ASN A 234 -7.41 -28.91 -11.13
C ASN A 234 -8.45 -30.03 -10.99
N SER A 235 -9.28 -30.00 -9.96
CA SER A 235 -10.34 -31.00 -9.76
C SER A 235 -11.38 -30.93 -10.88
N ILE A 236 -11.84 -29.72 -11.22
CA ILE A 236 -12.76 -29.48 -12.34
C ILE A 236 -12.11 -29.89 -13.67
N GLU A 237 -10.87 -29.48 -13.93
CA GLU A 237 -10.13 -29.83 -15.14
C GLU A 237 -9.95 -31.34 -15.30
N SER A 238 -9.56 -32.05 -14.23
CA SER A 238 -9.36 -33.50 -14.26
C SER A 238 -10.63 -34.26 -14.64
N GLU A 239 -11.80 -33.74 -14.27
CA GLU A 239 -13.08 -34.40 -14.46
C GLU A 239 -13.75 -34.03 -15.80
N LYS A 240 -13.55 -32.79 -16.28
CA LYS A 240 -14.25 -32.26 -17.46
C LYS A 240 -13.37 -32.10 -18.69
N GLY A 241 -12.06 -32.05 -18.50
CA GLY A 241 -11.09 -31.69 -19.52
C GLY A 241 -11.02 -30.17 -19.77
N THR A 242 -9.85 -29.73 -20.21
CA THR A 242 -9.47 -28.33 -20.40
C THR A 242 -10.50 -27.52 -21.20
N SER A 243 -10.97 -28.03 -22.35
CA SER A 243 -11.89 -27.30 -23.23
C SER A 243 -13.22 -26.96 -22.56
N LYS A 244 -13.80 -27.89 -21.78
CA LYS A 244 -15.05 -27.64 -21.07
C LYS A 244 -14.86 -26.67 -19.91
N CYS A 245 -13.73 -26.76 -19.19
CA CYS A 245 -13.40 -25.81 -18.13
C CYS A 245 -13.31 -24.38 -18.65
N LEU A 246 -12.57 -24.15 -19.73
CA LEU A 246 -12.46 -22.81 -20.33
C LEU A 246 -13.82 -22.24 -20.74
N LYS A 247 -14.71 -23.10 -21.27
CA LYS A 247 -16.10 -22.71 -21.58
C LYS A 247 -16.88 -22.33 -20.32
N TYR A 248 -16.81 -23.12 -19.26
CA TYR A 248 -17.50 -22.81 -18.00
C TYR A 248 -17.00 -21.52 -17.36
N PHE A 249 -15.69 -21.27 -17.35
CA PHE A 249 -15.11 -20.03 -16.85
C PHE A 249 -15.58 -18.80 -17.63
N HIS A 250 -15.75 -18.95 -18.94
CA HIS A 250 -16.33 -17.90 -19.77
C HIS A 250 -17.81 -17.65 -19.44
N GLU A 251 -18.62 -18.71 -19.36
CA GLU A 251 -20.06 -18.61 -19.10
C GLU A 251 -20.38 -18.02 -17.71
N GLU A 252 -19.58 -18.33 -16.68
CA GLU A 252 -19.74 -17.74 -15.34
C GLU A 252 -19.06 -16.37 -15.20
N GLY A 253 -18.58 -15.76 -16.29
CA GLY A 253 -18.07 -14.40 -16.27
C GLY A 253 -16.73 -14.21 -15.54
N ILE A 254 -15.95 -15.28 -15.36
CA ILE A 254 -14.65 -15.22 -14.67
C ILE A 254 -13.65 -14.34 -15.45
N TYR A 255 -13.56 -14.50 -16.78
CA TYR A 255 -12.63 -13.67 -17.57
C TYR A 255 -13.01 -12.17 -17.56
N PRO A 256 -14.28 -11.77 -17.79
CA PRO A 256 -14.70 -10.39 -17.58
C PRO A 256 -14.38 -9.87 -16.18
N TYR A 257 -14.59 -10.67 -15.13
CA TYR A 257 -14.27 -10.28 -13.76
C TYR A 257 -12.78 -9.97 -13.58
N ILE A 258 -11.90 -10.85 -14.06
CA ILE A 258 -10.44 -10.66 -13.99
C ILE A 258 -10.02 -9.42 -14.80
N LEU A 259 -10.51 -9.28 -16.04
CA LEU A 259 -10.17 -8.16 -16.92
C LEU A 259 -10.58 -6.81 -16.33
N ASN A 260 -11.80 -6.72 -15.78
CA ASN A 260 -12.30 -5.50 -15.16
C ASN A 260 -11.55 -5.08 -13.89
N LYS A 261 -10.78 -6.00 -13.30
CA LYS A 261 -10.00 -5.78 -12.07
C LYS A 261 -8.48 -5.85 -12.30
N VAL A 262 -7.99 -5.83 -13.55
CA VAL A 262 -6.57 -6.03 -13.87
C VAL A 262 -5.63 -5.12 -13.08
N ASP A 263 -5.94 -3.83 -12.95
CA ASP A 263 -5.07 -2.89 -12.22
C ASP A 263 -5.01 -3.25 -10.73
N LEU A 264 -6.16 -3.51 -10.09
CA LEU A 264 -6.23 -3.97 -8.71
C LEU A 264 -5.48 -5.30 -8.52
N LEU A 265 -5.65 -6.25 -9.43
CA LEU A 265 -4.98 -7.55 -9.36
C LEU A 265 -3.46 -7.42 -9.49
N ARG A 266 -2.97 -6.45 -10.26
CA ARG A 266 -1.55 -6.15 -10.39
C ARG A 266 -1.01 -5.54 -9.09
N ASP A 267 -1.73 -4.57 -8.52
CA ASP A 267 -1.36 -3.95 -7.24
C ASP A 267 -1.29 -5.00 -6.11
N LEU A 268 -2.19 -5.98 -6.12
CA LEU A 268 -2.23 -7.10 -5.18
C LEU A 268 -1.30 -8.28 -5.53
N ASN A 269 -0.56 -8.23 -6.63
CA ASN A 269 0.29 -9.33 -7.14
C ASN A 269 -0.47 -10.67 -7.31
N LEU A 270 -1.71 -10.60 -7.80
CA LEU A 270 -2.57 -11.76 -8.09
C LEU A 270 -2.80 -11.98 -9.58
N ASP A 271 -2.55 -10.98 -10.42
CA ASP A 271 -2.82 -10.99 -11.87
C ASP A 271 -2.26 -12.22 -12.58
N MET A 272 -0.94 -12.44 -12.53
CA MET A 272 -0.29 -13.55 -13.21
C MET A 272 -0.72 -14.91 -12.66
N PHE A 273 -0.95 -14.99 -11.35
CA PHE A 273 -1.42 -16.23 -10.74
C PHE A 273 -2.83 -16.58 -11.26
N LEU A 274 -3.78 -15.65 -11.21
CA LEU A 274 -5.15 -15.89 -11.65
C LEU A 274 -5.23 -16.16 -13.16
N LEU A 275 -4.46 -15.43 -13.98
CA LEU A 275 -4.39 -15.69 -15.41
C LEU A 275 -3.87 -17.10 -15.70
N ASN A 276 -2.78 -17.52 -15.05
CA ASN A 276 -2.24 -18.87 -15.24
C ASN A 276 -3.25 -19.95 -14.84
N GLN A 277 -3.95 -19.75 -13.72
CA GLN A 277 -4.98 -20.66 -13.25
C GLN A 277 -6.16 -20.78 -14.22
N PHE A 278 -6.76 -19.67 -14.63
CA PHE A 278 -7.98 -19.71 -15.43
C PHE A 278 -7.75 -19.92 -16.93
N LEU A 279 -6.55 -19.63 -17.43
CA LEU A 279 -6.14 -20.00 -18.78
C LEU A 279 -5.55 -21.42 -18.85
N LEU A 280 -5.44 -22.11 -17.70
CA LEU A 280 -4.88 -23.46 -17.59
C LEU A 280 -3.47 -23.55 -18.20
N LEU A 281 -2.68 -22.48 -18.01
CA LEU A 281 -1.30 -22.43 -18.45
C LEU A 281 -0.47 -23.26 -17.48
N LYS A 282 0.00 -24.42 -17.94
CA LYS A 282 0.91 -25.25 -17.15
C LYS A 282 2.21 -24.48 -16.95
N THR A 283 2.52 -24.12 -15.71
CA THR A 283 3.88 -23.78 -15.32
C THR A 283 4.71 -25.05 -15.46
N GLU A 284 5.58 -25.08 -16.47
CA GLU A 284 6.66 -26.06 -16.52
C GLU A 284 7.45 -25.91 -15.20
N LYS A 285 7.50 -27.01 -14.44
CA LYS A 285 8.31 -27.11 -13.22
C LYS A 285 9.78 -27.24 -13.57
#